data_AF-A0A9W6CI89-F1
#
_entry.id   AF-A0A9W6CI89-F1
#
_cell.length_a   1.000
_cell.length_b   1.000
_cell.length_c   1.000
_cell.angle_alpha   90.00
_cell.angle_beta   90.00
_cell.angle_gamma   90.00
#
_symmetry.space_group_name_H-M   'P 1'
#
loop_
_entity.id
_entity.type
_entity.pdbx_description
1 polymer ?
#
loop_
_entity_poly.entity_id
_entity_poly.type
_entity_poly.pdbx_seq_one_letter_code
_entity_poly.pdbx_strand_id
1 'polypeptide(L)'
;MKHWTQKELIEHGYKIENAQITNVSLNMADHGCLCLDLTIEWGGSGCVYGGYVLGKGYVGADDEFFSGSEKGCEAIMRIMDTVGESELLNMKGKYIRVAHEGWGSSVKIIGNIVKDKWFDYGTFFK
;
A
#
# COMPACT_ATOMS: atom_id res chain seq x y z
N MET A 1 2.46 -14.61 -1.06
CA MET A 1 1.36 -13.64 -1.24
C MET A 1 0.17 -14.36 -1.85
N LYS A 2 -1.04 -14.08 -1.36
CA LYS A 2 -2.26 -14.58 -1.98
C LYS A 2 -2.57 -13.78 -3.26
N HIS A 3 -2.86 -14.49 -4.34
CA HIS A 3 -3.39 -13.89 -5.56
C HIS A 3 -4.90 -13.83 -5.45
N TRP A 4 -5.46 -12.69 -5.87
CA TRP A 4 -6.88 -12.41 -5.76
C TRP A 4 -7.42 -12.00 -7.12
N THR A 5 -8.66 -12.42 -7.38
CA THR A 5 -9.58 -11.81 -8.34
C THR A 5 -10.61 -10.98 -7.57
N GLN A 6 -11.26 -10.04 -8.26
CA GLN A 6 -12.37 -9.29 -7.65
C GLN A 6 -13.48 -10.24 -7.16
N LYS A 7 -13.76 -11.30 -7.93
CA LYS A 7 -14.79 -12.29 -7.59
C LYS A 7 -14.47 -12.98 -6.25
N GLU A 8 -13.26 -13.48 -6.08
CA GLU A 8 -12.85 -14.14 -4.84
C GLU A 8 -12.91 -13.21 -3.64
N LEU A 9 -12.50 -11.94 -3.80
CA LEU A 9 -12.60 -10.94 -2.74
C LEU A 9 -14.05 -10.76 -2.27
N ILE A 10 -14.99 -10.61 -3.21
CA ILE A 10 -16.42 -10.47 -2.90
C ILE A 10 -16.95 -11.74 -2.22
N GLU A 11 -16.59 -12.93 -2.71
CA GLU A 11 -17.00 -14.21 -2.11
C GLU A 11 -16.45 -14.38 -0.68
N HIS A 12 -15.30 -13.78 -0.37
CA HIS A 12 -14.72 -13.75 0.97
C HIS A 12 -15.28 -12.60 1.85
N GLY A 13 -16.27 -11.84 1.36
CA GLY A 13 -16.95 -10.80 2.13
C GLY A 13 -16.30 -9.42 2.07
N TYR A 14 -15.29 -9.22 1.22
CA TYR A 14 -14.72 -7.89 1.02
C TYR A 14 -15.69 -6.98 0.24
N LYS A 15 -15.76 -5.72 0.66
CA LYS A 15 -16.36 -4.64 -0.11
C LYS A 15 -15.30 -4.00 -0.99
N ILE A 16 -15.68 -3.68 -2.23
CA ILE A 16 -14.80 -3.06 -3.22
C ILE A 16 -15.24 -1.63 -3.45
N GLU A 17 -14.32 -0.69 -3.25
CA GLU A 17 -14.56 0.74 -3.45
C GLU A 17 -13.52 1.30 -4.43
N ASN A 18 -13.94 2.26 -5.26
CA ASN A 18 -13.00 3.05 -6.05
C ASN A 18 -12.48 4.19 -5.16
N ALA A 19 -11.16 4.28 -5.02
CA ALA A 19 -10.49 5.28 -4.20
C ALA A 19 -9.49 6.09 -5.02
N GLN A 20 -9.18 7.29 -4.57
CA GLN A 20 -8.08 8.11 -5.07
C GLN A 20 -6.92 8.09 -4.08
N ILE A 21 -5.69 8.00 -4.57
CA ILE A 21 -4.49 8.23 -3.76
C ILE A 21 -4.31 9.74 -3.62
N THR A 22 -4.65 10.31 -2.46
CA THR A 22 -4.55 11.77 -2.22
C THR A 22 -3.16 12.19 -1.74
N ASN A 23 -2.38 11.26 -1.19
CA ASN A 23 -1.00 11.48 -0.80
C ASN A 23 -0.13 10.23 -0.96
N VAL A 24 1.15 10.44 -1.24
CA VAL A 24 2.19 9.40 -1.28
C VAL A 24 3.33 9.87 -0.41
N SER A 25 3.75 9.04 0.54
CA SER A 25 4.82 9.37 1.48
C SER A 25 5.77 8.19 1.63
N LEU A 26 7.03 8.39 1.26
CA LEU A 26 8.13 7.47 1.56
C LEU A 26 9.13 8.22 2.44
N ASN A 27 9.16 7.90 3.72
CA ASN A 27 10.02 8.60 4.67
C ASN A 27 10.43 7.70 5.85
N MET A 28 11.32 8.22 6.68
CA MET A 28 11.84 7.56 7.88
C MET A 28 11.54 8.32 9.19
N ALA A 29 10.51 9.19 9.16
CA ALA A 29 10.13 10.04 10.28
C ALA A 29 9.40 9.27 11.39
N ASP A 30 8.77 8.14 11.04
CA ASP A 30 8.04 7.32 12.00
C ASP A 30 8.99 6.37 12.74
N HIS A 31 9.37 6.74 13.96
CA HIS A 31 10.20 5.92 14.85
C HIS A 31 11.49 5.33 14.21
N GLY A 32 12.09 6.06 13.27
CA GLY A 32 13.29 5.63 12.56
C GLY A 32 13.09 4.45 11.61
N CYS A 33 11.86 4.26 11.12
CA CYS A 33 11.50 3.20 10.17
C CYS A 33 11.18 3.80 8.81
N LEU A 34 11.79 3.28 7.75
CA LEU A 34 11.41 3.61 6.38
C LEU A 34 10.04 2.98 6.09
N CYS A 35 9.03 3.81 5.85
CA CYS A 35 7.66 3.38 5.56
C CYS A 35 7.18 4.01 4.25
N LEU A 36 6.44 3.23 3.45
CA LEU A 36 5.65 3.74 2.34
C LEU A 36 4.18 3.79 2.76
N ASP A 37 3.63 4.99 2.79
CA ASP A 37 2.25 5.26 3.16
C ASP A 37 1.51 5.97 2.02
N LEU A 38 0.38 5.41 1.64
CA LEU A 38 -0.56 5.99 0.68
C LEU A 38 -1.79 6.45 1.44
N THR A 39 -2.08 7.75 1.44
CA THR A 39 -3.40 8.23 1.88
C THR A 39 -4.39 8.00 0.75
N ILE A 40 -5.45 7.26 1.05
CA ILE A 40 -6.47 6.84 0.09
C ILE A 40 -7.85 7.30 0.58
N GLU A 41 -8.64 7.86 -0.34
CA GLU A 41 -9.96 8.40 -0.06
C GLU A 41 -10.99 7.89 -1.06
N TRP A 42 -12.18 7.57 -0.57
CA TRP A 42 -13.34 7.17 -1.39
C TRP A 42 -14.62 7.79 -0.79
N GLY A 43 -15.79 7.47 -1.35
CA GLY A 43 -17.06 8.08 -0.98
C GLY A 43 -17.36 8.02 0.53
N GLY A 44 -17.10 9.12 1.25
CA GLY A 44 -17.39 9.29 2.68
C GLY A 44 -16.39 8.66 3.66
N SER A 45 -15.22 8.22 3.20
CA SER A 45 -14.22 7.55 4.04
C SER A 45 -12.80 7.73 3.48
N GLY A 46 -11.80 7.48 4.32
CA GLY A 46 -10.41 7.45 3.92
C GLY A 46 -9.54 6.79 4.98
N CYS A 47 -8.37 6.30 4.57
CA CYS A 47 -7.39 5.73 5.47
C CYS A 47 -5.99 5.81 4.87
N VAL A 48 -5.00 5.34 5.65
CA VAL A 48 -3.65 5.11 5.15
C VAL A 48 -3.51 3.63 4.81
N TYR A 49 -3.07 3.34 3.59
CA TYR A 49 -2.58 2.04 3.16
C TYR A 49 -1.05 2.06 3.24
N GLY A 50 -0.45 1.22 4.08
CA GLY A 50 0.97 1.33 4.42
C GLY A 50 1.29 0.74 5.78
N GLY A 51 2.23 1.37 6.50
CA GLY A 51 2.59 1.04 7.87
C GLY A 51 3.51 -0.17 8.05
N TYR A 52 4.07 -0.72 6.96
CA TYR A 52 5.09 -1.77 7.04
C TYR A 52 6.49 -1.16 7.07
N VAL A 53 7.33 -1.66 7.96
CA VAL A 53 8.75 -1.28 8.06
C VAL A 53 9.52 -1.88 6.87
N LEU A 54 9.93 -1.03 5.94
CA LEU A 54 10.71 -1.39 4.75
C LEU A 54 12.22 -1.29 4.97
N GLY A 55 12.61 -0.68 6.09
CA GLY A 55 13.99 -0.48 6.50
C GLY A 55 14.05 0.35 7.78
N LYS A 56 15.26 0.59 8.28
CA LYS A 56 15.53 1.46 9.43
C LYS A 56 16.53 2.53 9.05
N GLY A 57 16.32 3.72 9.60
CA GLY A 57 17.14 4.90 9.37
C GLY A 57 16.48 6.13 9.99
N TYR A 58 17.27 7.14 10.29
CA TYR A 58 16.77 8.49 10.57
C TYR A 58 17.86 9.50 10.22
N VAL A 59 17.49 10.79 10.11
CA VAL A 59 18.46 11.84 9.77
C VAL A 59 19.47 11.98 10.91
N GLY A 60 20.75 11.79 10.59
CA GLY A 60 21.85 11.87 11.57
C GLY A 60 22.10 10.59 12.36
N ALA A 61 21.51 9.46 11.94
CA ALA A 61 21.88 8.16 12.48
C ALA A 61 23.32 7.77 12.10
N ASP A 62 23.96 6.96 12.93
CA ASP A 62 25.23 6.32 12.60
C ASP A 62 25.06 5.34 11.42
N ASP A 63 26.11 5.17 10.62
CA ASP A 63 26.07 4.32 9.41
C ASP A 63 25.61 2.88 9.69
N GLU A 64 25.95 2.33 10.86
CA GLU A 64 25.59 0.98 11.30
C GLU A 64 24.09 0.80 11.60
N PHE A 65 23.35 1.90 11.81
CA PHE A 65 21.90 1.84 12.08
C PHE A 65 21.08 1.58 10.81
N PHE A 66 21.60 1.98 9.65
CA PHE A 66 20.87 1.86 8.39
C PHE A 66 20.73 0.41 7.96
N SER A 67 19.49 0.00 7.67
CA SER A 67 19.18 -1.32 7.13
C SER A 67 17.99 -1.26 6.19
N GLY A 68 18.04 -2.04 5.11
CA GLY A 68 16.95 -2.15 4.14
C GLY A 68 16.36 -3.56 4.11
N SER A 69 15.09 -3.66 3.72
CA SER A 69 14.41 -4.94 3.50
C SER A 69 14.30 -5.24 2.00
N GLU A 70 14.80 -6.40 1.57
CA GLU A 70 14.60 -6.89 0.20
C GLU A 70 13.11 -7.03 -0.14
N LYS A 71 12.31 -7.59 0.79
CA LYS A 71 10.85 -7.63 0.69
C LYS A 71 10.24 -6.23 0.63
N GLY A 72 10.84 -5.26 1.34
CA GLY A 72 10.43 -3.86 1.30
C GLY A 72 10.54 -3.26 -0.09
N CYS A 73 11.68 -3.44 -0.75
CA CYS A 73 11.88 -3.01 -2.15
C CYS A 73 10.87 -3.66 -3.09
N GLU A 74 10.63 -4.97 -2.96
CA GLU A 74 9.64 -5.69 -3.76
C GLU A 74 8.21 -5.18 -3.51
N ALA A 75 7.85 -4.86 -2.27
CA ALA A 75 6.54 -4.29 -1.94
C ALA A 75 6.27 -2.99 -2.69
N ILE A 76 7.24 -2.06 -2.68
CA ILE A 76 7.15 -0.79 -3.39
C ILE A 76 6.93 -1.03 -4.88
N MET A 77 7.73 -1.90 -5.51
CA MET A 77 7.60 -2.23 -6.93
C MET A 77 6.22 -2.82 -7.28
N ARG A 78 5.70 -3.72 -6.43
CA ARG A 78 4.39 -4.35 -6.67
C ARG A 78 3.22 -3.41 -6.44
N ILE A 79 3.33 -2.47 -5.49
CA ILE A 79 2.35 -1.40 -5.30
C ILE A 79 2.31 -0.52 -6.55
N MET A 80 3.46 -0.03 -6.99
CA MET A 80 3.61 0.76 -8.22
C MET A 80 3.00 0.06 -9.44
N ASP A 81 3.36 -1.21 -9.64
CA ASP A 81 2.85 -2.06 -10.72
C ASP A 81 1.32 -2.33 -10.60
N THR A 82 0.77 -2.39 -9.39
CA THR A 82 -0.68 -2.53 -9.17
C THR A 82 -1.43 -1.23 -9.46
N VAL A 83 -0.90 -0.09 -9.04
CA VAL A 83 -1.43 1.23 -9.41
C VAL A 83 -1.34 1.44 -10.93
N GLY A 84 -0.29 0.92 -11.56
CA GLY A 84 0.00 1.08 -12.98
C GLY A 84 0.92 2.28 -13.27
N GLU A 85 1.73 2.68 -12.30
CA GLU A 85 2.68 3.78 -12.40
C GLU A 85 4.10 3.28 -12.13
N SER A 86 5.09 3.77 -12.85
CA SER A 86 6.49 3.39 -12.64
C SER A 86 7.27 4.38 -11.76
N GLU A 87 6.72 5.59 -11.59
CA GLU A 87 7.30 6.62 -10.73
C GLU A 87 6.43 6.77 -9.48
N LEU A 88 7.03 6.54 -8.31
CA LEU A 88 6.33 6.47 -7.02
C LEU A 88 5.48 7.73 -6.74
N LEU A 89 6.06 8.92 -6.96
CA LEU A 89 5.37 10.18 -6.67
C LEU A 89 4.22 10.47 -7.64
N ASN A 90 4.25 9.89 -8.85
CA ASN A 90 3.17 10.01 -9.83
C ASN A 90 1.95 9.16 -9.48
N MET A 91 2.03 8.30 -8.45
CA MET A 91 0.85 7.61 -7.92
C MET A 91 -0.14 8.59 -7.25
N LYS A 92 0.32 9.76 -6.80
CA LYS A 92 -0.57 10.79 -6.25
C LYS A 92 -1.56 11.26 -7.31
N GLY A 93 -2.83 11.29 -6.95
CA GLY A 93 -3.94 11.65 -7.82
C GLY A 93 -4.49 10.49 -8.65
N LYS A 94 -3.83 9.32 -8.68
CA LYS A 94 -4.31 8.15 -9.41
C LYS A 94 -5.46 7.48 -8.68
N TYR A 95 -6.32 6.85 -9.47
CA TYR A 95 -7.44 6.05 -8.96
C TYR A 95 -7.04 4.58 -8.87
N ILE A 96 -7.51 3.93 -7.81
CA ILE A 96 -7.31 2.52 -7.52
C ILE A 96 -8.62 1.90 -7.04
N ARG A 97 -8.65 0.58 -6.92
CA ARG A 97 -9.66 -0.13 -6.13
C ARG A 97 -9.09 -0.46 -4.77
N VAL A 98 -9.93 -0.48 -3.76
CA VAL A 98 -9.60 -0.96 -2.42
C VAL A 98 -10.54 -2.09 -2.04
N ALA A 99 -10.02 -3.12 -1.38
CA ALA A 99 -10.85 -4.17 -0.80
C ALA A 99 -10.75 -4.11 0.73
N HIS A 100 -11.90 -4.00 1.40
CA HIS A 100 -11.96 -3.86 2.86
C HIS A 100 -13.13 -4.63 3.48
N GLU A 101 -13.01 -4.98 4.76
CA GLU A 101 -13.97 -5.82 5.50
C GLU A 101 -15.08 -4.99 6.19
N GLY A 102 -15.28 -3.74 5.76
CA GLY A 102 -16.27 -2.80 6.34
C GLY A 102 -15.67 -1.76 7.28
N TRP A 103 -16.54 -1.11 8.08
CA TRP A 103 -16.19 0.04 8.92
C TRP A 103 -15.20 -0.34 10.02
N GLY A 104 -14.16 0.48 10.22
CA GLY A 104 -13.11 0.25 11.22
C GLY A 104 -12.07 -0.81 10.85
N SER A 105 -12.22 -1.50 9.72
CA SER A 105 -11.20 -2.44 9.21
C SER A 105 -10.07 -1.68 8.50
N SER A 106 -8.85 -2.19 8.64
CA SER A 106 -7.70 -1.67 7.88
C SER A 106 -7.74 -2.16 6.43
N VAL A 107 -7.51 -1.26 5.48
CA VAL A 107 -7.30 -1.64 4.07
C VAL A 107 -5.93 -2.28 3.93
N LYS A 108 -5.89 -3.56 3.53
CA LYS A 108 -4.65 -4.31 3.28
C LYS A 108 -4.47 -4.73 1.83
N ILE A 109 -5.51 -4.54 1.01
CA ILE A 109 -5.54 -5.00 -0.38
C ILE A 109 -5.96 -3.82 -1.25
N ILE A 110 -5.11 -3.50 -2.23
CA ILE A 110 -5.39 -2.53 -3.29
C ILE A 110 -5.41 -3.24 -4.63
N GLY A 111 -6.10 -2.65 -5.61
CA GLY A 111 -6.19 -3.16 -6.96
C GLY A 111 -6.08 -2.08 -8.01
N ASN A 112 -5.71 -2.48 -9.23
CA ASN A 112 -5.70 -1.60 -10.38
C ASN A 112 -7.13 -1.16 -10.72
N ILE A 113 -7.34 0.09 -11.15
CA ILE A 113 -8.68 0.60 -11.47
C ILE A 113 -9.31 -0.03 -12.72
N VAL A 114 -8.50 -0.50 -13.67
CA VAL A 114 -8.97 -1.08 -14.95
C VAL A 114 -8.80 -2.60 -14.99
N LYS A 115 -7.61 -3.09 -14.63
CA LYS A 115 -7.23 -4.51 -14.76
C LYS A 115 -7.63 -5.28 -13.51
N ASP A 116 -8.06 -6.54 -13.63
CA ASP A 116 -8.29 -7.42 -12.48
C ASP A 116 -6.98 -7.89 -11.84
N LYS A 117 -6.32 -6.94 -11.18
CA LYS A 117 -5.01 -7.08 -10.56
C LYS A 117 -5.07 -6.50 -9.16
N TRP A 118 -4.58 -7.28 -8.22
CA TRP A 118 -4.66 -6.98 -6.80
C TRP A 118 -3.34 -7.28 -6.11
N PHE A 119 -3.00 -6.47 -5.13
CA PHE A 119 -1.86 -6.65 -4.26
C PHE A 119 -2.30 -6.64 -2.81
N ASP A 120 -2.07 -7.76 -2.13
CA ASP A 120 -2.39 -7.98 -0.73
C ASP A 120 -1.12 -7.76 0.11
N TYR A 121 -1.00 -6.56 0.68
CA TYR A 121 0.11 -6.16 1.52
C TYR A 121 0.22 -7.07 2.75
N GLY A 122 -0.95 -7.44 3.28
CA GLY A 122 -1.11 -8.25 4.49
C GLY A 122 -0.51 -9.63 4.38
N THR A 123 -0.81 -10.36 3.29
CA THR A 123 -0.27 -11.70 3.06
C THR A 123 1.09 -11.70 2.36
N PHE A 124 1.58 -10.56 1.89
CA PHE A 124 2.93 -10.43 1.33
C PHE A 124 4.02 -10.38 2.41
N PHE A 125 3.75 -9.73 3.55
CA PHE A 125 4.70 -9.62 4.67
C PHE A 125 4.60 -10.72 5.73
N LYS A 126 3.55 -11.55 5.68
CA LYS A 126 3.49 -12.81 6.45
C LYS A 126 4.35 -13.88 5.80
#